data_AF-A0A9P3F4S2-F1
#
_entry.id   AF-A0A9P3F4S2-F1
#
_cell.length_a   1.000
_cell.length_b   1.000
_cell.length_c   1.000
_cell.angle_alpha   90.00
_cell.angle_beta   90.00
_cell.angle_gamma   90.00
#
_symmetry.space_group_name_H-M   'P 1'
#
loop_
_entity.id
_entity.type
_entity.pdbx_description
1 polymer ?
#
loop_
_entity_poly.entity_id
_entity_poly.type
_entity_poly.pdbx_seq_one_letter_code
_entity_poly.pdbx_strand_id
1 'polypeptide(L)'
;MVAGEADMHCAYLAKLTGSAILTNDSDLILHDIGPHGSVVLLHSLELENTYSARSIDVPLRAVQLHPASLAQRFGLADLLRLAYELKLHPNSGLTELIRLAEETLRPQGSAGYLEFSEEYKVPEHAQWGFANSHHLDPRVLELVWQYETQEINSWDEFPRFYLAILNEDHTRRCAWENGFSYRVLGYSIFNASRPPSRRSRFIDEFVRRGGRIARDTLAIRDAGWIADQMTAFYARLSLVRDALGENVTTTNLWRIFALCEIYGWGDSGSPLPKAKPFSRFLNFGYMGDQTDWADIHLTAQVQAVLYSLRIMRQLIGFTTSANDLMLKMQDALMSLPPLHVLMRSRFEMANEYLTEDAAGEFLKRYKQLAR
;
A
#
# COMPACT_ATOMS: atom_id res chain seq x y z
N MET A 1 3.46 4.59 11.88
CA MET A 1 4.45 3.52 12.15
C MET A 1 4.64 3.43 13.64
N VAL A 2 4.94 2.25 14.13
CA VAL A 2 5.04 1.95 15.55
C VAL A 2 6.40 1.32 15.84
N ALA A 3 6.92 1.53 17.06
CA ALA A 3 8.12 0.83 17.51
C ALA A 3 7.70 -0.57 17.98
N GLY A 4 8.18 -1.60 17.28
CA GLY A 4 7.87 -3.00 17.60
C GLY A 4 6.62 -3.53 16.90
N GLU A 5 5.99 -4.52 17.52
CA GLU A 5 4.81 -5.21 17.00
C GLU A 5 3.57 -4.32 16.95
N ALA A 6 2.79 -4.44 15.89
CA ALA A 6 1.63 -3.59 15.65
C ALA A 6 0.49 -3.83 16.65
N ASP A 7 0.37 -5.06 17.14
CA ASP A 7 -0.78 -5.54 17.89
C ASP A 7 -0.99 -4.73 19.18
N MET A 8 0.09 -4.48 19.92
CA MET A 8 0.07 -3.68 21.13
C MET A 8 -0.43 -2.24 20.89
N HIS A 9 -0.01 -1.62 19.78
CA HIS A 9 -0.41 -0.26 19.45
C HIS A 9 -1.84 -0.20 18.93
N CYS A 10 -2.24 -1.19 18.14
CA CYS A 10 -3.63 -1.36 17.68
C CYS A 10 -4.58 -1.55 18.88
N ALA A 11 -4.20 -2.41 19.84
CA ALA A 11 -4.95 -2.64 21.07
C ALA A 11 -5.07 -1.37 21.91
N TYR A 12 -3.96 -0.66 22.13
CA TYR A 12 -3.96 0.61 22.86
C TYR A 12 -4.86 1.66 22.20
N LEU A 13 -4.75 1.84 20.88
CA LEU A 13 -5.58 2.81 20.16
C LEU A 13 -7.06 2.41 20.20
N ALA A 14 -7.38 1.13 20.05
CA ALA A 14 -8.76 0.62 20.18
C ALA A 14 -9.32 0.87 21.59
N LYS A 15 -8.53 0.65 22.63
CA LYS A 15 -8.91 0.97 24.03
C LYS A 15 -9.25 2.43 24.23
N LEU A 16 -8.49 3.34 23.64
CA LEU A 16 -8.72 4.78 23.76
C LEU A 16 -9.90 5.29 22.94
N THR A 17 -10.13 4.71 21.76
CA THR A 17 -11.04 5.27 20.75
C THR A 17 -12.34 4.48 20.58
N GLY A 18 -12.40 3.24 21.08
CA GLY A 18 -13.46 2.29 20.77
C GLY A 18 -13.42 1.77 19.33
N SER A 19 -12.27 1.87 18.66
CA SER A 19 -12.12 1.43 17.26
C SER A 19 -12.15 -0.10 17.13
N ALA A 20 -12.49 -0.56 15.93
CA ALA A 20 -12.35 -1.95 15.53
C ALA A 20 -10.95 -2.21 14.95
N ILE A 21 -10.35 -3.34 15.32
CA ILE A 21 -9.08 -3.83 14.77
C ILE A 21 -9.40 -4.89 13.72
N LEU A 22 -8.99 -4.68 12.47
CA LEU A 22 -9.15 -5.66 11.38
C LEU A 22 -7.88 -6.51 11.26
N THR A 23 -7.99 -7.81 11.50
CA THR A 23 -6.83 -8.72 11.56
C THR A 23 -7.21 -10.16 11.19
N ASN A 24 -6.24 -11.00 10.83
CA ASN A 24 -6.38 -12.45 10.81
C ASN A 24 -5.84 -13.13 12.08
N ASP A 25 -5.10 -12.38 12.90
CA ASP A 25 -4.46 -12.89 14.10
C ASP A 25 -5.47 -12.91 15.24
N SER A 26 -5.69 -14.09 15.81
CA SER A 26 -6.76 -14.32 16.78
C SER A 26 -6.38 -13.92 18.20
N ASP A 27 -5.10 -13.78 18.49
CA ASP A 27 -4.55 -13.38 19.79
C ASP A 27 -4.86 -11.92 20.15
N LEU A 28 -5.18 -11.07 19.17
CA LEU A 28 -5.61 -9.69 19.39
C LEU A 28 -6.85 -9.57 20.31
N ILE A 29 -7.65 -10.64 20.45
CA ILE A 29 -8.78 -10.69 21.40
C ILE A 29 -8.34 -10.79 22.87
N LEU A 30 -7.06 -11.10 23.13
CA LEU A 30 -6.49 -11.28 24.46
C LEU A 30 -5.96 -9.96 25.04
N HIS A 31 -5.69 -8.97 24.19
CA HIS A 31 -5.29 -7.64 24.65
C HIS A 31 -6.48 -6.90 25.25
N ASP A 32 -6.19 -6.03 26.23
CA ASP A 32 -7.18 -5.08 26.73
C ASP A 32 -7.40 -3.96 25.69
N ILE A 33 -8.44 -4.14 24.87
CA ILE A 33 -8.90 -3.16 23.87
C ILE A 33 -10.07 -2.30 24.36
N GLY A 34 -10.32 -2.29 25.68
CA GLY A 34 -11.38 -1.52 26.31
C GLY A 34 -12.81 -2.06 26.07
N PRO A 35 -13.82 -1.43 26.68
CA PRO A 35 -15.21 -1.92 26.67
C PRO A 35 -15.91 -1.77 25.31
N HIS A 36 -15.43 -0.86 24.46
CA HIS A 36 -16.03 -0.57 23.15
C HIS A 36 -15.17 -1.04 21.97
N GLY A 37 -13.93 -1.47 22.23
CA GLY A 37 -13.07 -2.04 21.20
C GLY A 37 -13.62 -3.35 20.66
N SER A 38 -13.23 -3.68 19.43
CA SER A 38 -13.62 -4.94 18.79
C SER A 38 -12.54 -5.43 17.85
N VAL A 39 -12.58 -6.73 17.56
CA VAL A 39 -11.71 -7.40 16.58
C VAL A 39 -12.57 -7.92 15.44
N VAL A 40 -12.26 -7.54 14.21
CA VAL A 40 -12.93 -7.99 13.00
C VAL A 40 -12.00 -8.96 12.27
N LEU A 41 -12.48 -10.17 11.99
CA LEU A 41 -11.66 -11.21 11.36
C LEU A 41 -11.62 -11.01 9.85
N LEU A 42 -10.43 -10.72 9.30
CA LEU A 42 -10.26 -10.41 7.88
C LEU A 42 -10.68 -11.59 6.98
N HIS A 43 -10.40 -12.84 7.39
CA HIS A 43 -10.81 -14.05 6.65
C HIS A 43 -12.33 -14.25 6.58
N SER A 44 -13.11 -13.53 7.39
CA SER A 44 -14.57 -13.62 7.43
C SER A 44 -15.25 -12.56 6.56
N LEU A 45 -14.46 -11.73 5.87
CA LEU A 45 -14.98 -10.74 4.95
C LEU A 45 -15.65 -11.42 3.77
N GLU A 46 -16.95 -11.19 3.65
CA GLU A 46 -17.78 -11.69 2.57
C GLU A 46 -18.53 -10.52 1.93
N LEU A 47 -18.66 -10.57 0.60
CA LEU A 47 -19.56 -9.70 -0.13
C LEU A 47 -20.97 -10.25 0.00
N GLU A 48 -21.92 -9.42 0.42
CA GLU A 48 -23.32 -9.84 0.46
C GLU A 48 -23.80 -10.17 -0.95
N ASN A 49 -24.25 -11.41 -1.15
CA ASN A 49 -24.53 -11.97 -2.46
C ASN A 49 -25.83 -11.39 -3.05
N THR A 50 -25.77 -10.14 -3.51
CA THR A 50 -26.86 -9.49 -4.23
C THR A 50 -26.71 -9.81 -5.71
N TYR A 51 -27.48 -10.80 -6.17
CA TYR A 51 -27.46 -11.34 -7.54
C TYR A 51 -27.82 -10.34 -8.66
N SER A 52 -28.04 -9.06 -8.35
CA SER A 52 -28.24 -7.99 -9.34
C SER A 52 -26.93 -7.24 -9.59
N ALA A 53 -26.06 -7.87 -10.38
CA ALA A 53 -24.80 -7.31 -10.85
C ALA A 53 -25.00 -5.94 -11.53
N ARG A 54 -24.41 -4.89 -10.94
CA ARG A 54 -23.92 -3.61 -11.52
C ARG A 54 -23.71 -2.51 -10.47
N SER A 55 -24.08 -2.72 -9.20
CA SER A 55 -23.81 -1.76 -8.14
C SER A 55 -22.43 -1.97 -7.51
N ILE A 56 -21.70 -0.87 -7.27
CA ILE A 56 -20.46 -0.83 -6.48
C ILE A 56 -20.78 -0.88 -4.97
N ASP A 57 -22.04 -0.66 -4.59
CA ASP A 57 -22.50 -0.58 -3.21
C ASP A 57 -22.94 -1.95 -2.66
N VAL A 58 -22.15 -3.00 -2.91
CA VAL A 58 -22.39 -4.31 -2.28
C VAL A 58 -21.87 -4.24 -0.85
N PRO A 59 -22.72 -4.41 0.17
CA PRO A 59 -22.27 -4.35 1.56
C PRO A 59 -21.30 -5.49 1.86
N LEU A 60 -20.22 -5.14 2.55
CA LEU A 60 -19.27 -6.09 3.13
C LEU A 60 -19.78 -6.55 4.49
N ARG A 61 -19.75 -7.85 4.74
CA ARG A 61 -20.05 -8.46 6.04
C ARG A 61 -18.79 -9.13 6.58
N ALA A 62 -18.62 -9.10 7.90
CA ALA A 62 -17.55 -9.80 8.59
C ALA A 62 -17.98 -10.20 10.00
N VAL A 63 -17.27 -11.16 10.57
CA VAL A 63 -17.36 -11.53 11.98
C VAL A 63 -16.62 -10.49 12.81
N GLN A 64 -17.36 -9.88 13.73
CA GLN A 64 -16.86 -8.94 14.73
C GLN A 64 -16.96 -9.57 16.12
N LEU A 65 -15.86 -9.53 16.86
CA LEU A 65 -15.74 -10.03 18.22
C LEU A 65 -15.55 -8.84 19.17
N HIS A 66 -16.28 -8.85 20.28
CA HIS A 66 -16.16 -7.87 21.35
C HIS A 66 -15.58 -8.55 22.60
N PRO A 67 -14.26 -8.47 22.83
CA PRO A 67 -13.60 -9.21 23.91
C PRO A 67 -14.21 -8.96 25.29
N ALA A 68 -14.50 -7.71 25.64
CA ALA A 68 -15.13 -7.36 26.92
C ALA A 68 -16.52 -8.00 27.07
N SER A 69 -17.34 -7.97 26.01
CA SER A 69 -18.67 -8.60 26.03
C SER A 69 -18.57 -10.13 26.07
N LEU A 70 -17.56 -10.72 25.42
CA LEU A 70 -17.32 -12.17 25.46
C LEU A 70 -16.88 -12.61 26.85
N ALA A 71 -15.92 -11.92 27.46
CA ALA A 71 -15.47 -12.18 28.83
C ALA A 71 -16.64 -12.09 29.81
N GLN A 72 -17.47 -11.04 29.71
CA GLN A 72 -18.66 -10.88 30.54
C GLN A 72 -19.65 -12.04 30.36
N ARG A 73 -19.88 -12.50 29.12
CA ARG A 73 -20.76 -13.65 28.85
C ARG A 73 -20.22 -14.96 29.42
N PHE A 74 -18.90 -15.08 29.56
CA PHE A 74 -18.25 -16.23 30.19
C PHE A 74 -18.07 -16.09 31.70
N GLY A 75 -18.50 -14.98 32.32
CA GLY A 75 -18.27 -14.76 33.75
C GLY A 75 -16.82 -14.42 34.12
N LEU A 76 -15.99 -14.09 33.14
CA LEU A 76 -14.56 -13.81 33.32
C LEU A 76 -14.27 -12.31 33.34
N ALA A 77 -13.17 -11.92 34.00
CA ALA A 77 -12.68 -10.53 33.97
C ALA A 77 -12.10 -10.17 32.60
N ASP A 78 -11.37 -11.10 31.99
CA ASP A 78 -10.77 -11.00 30.66
C ASP A 78 -10.70 -12.39 30.00
N LEU A 79 -10.28 -12.43 28.73
CA LEU A 79 -10.08 -13.68 27.99
C LEU A 79 -8.66 -14.24 28.13
N LEU A 80 -7.74 -13.52 28.78
CA LEU A 80 -6.33 -13.87 28.86
C LEU A 80 -6.13 -15.14 29.69
N ARG A 81 -6.86 -15.26 30.80
CA ARG A 81 -6.84 -16.48 31.61
C ARG A 81 -7.38 -17.69 30.84
N LEU A 82 -8.46 -17.52 30.09
CA LEU A 82 -9.03 -18.58 29.27
C LEU A 82 -8.03 -19.09 28.21
N ALA A 83 -7.29 -18.18 27.59
CA ALA A 83 -6.24 -18.53 26.62
C ALA A 83 -5.07 -19.27 27.26
N TYR A 84 -4.68 -18.90 28.49
CA TYR A 84 -3.66 -19.63 29.23
C TYR A 84 -4.10 -21.07 29.53
N GLU A 85 -5.34 -21.28 29.97
CA GLU A 85 -5.86 -22.63 30.20
C GLU A 85 -5.96 -23.44 28.89
N LEU A 86 -6.33 -22.79 27.76
CA LEU A 86 -6.32 -23.43 26.45
C LEU A 86 -4.91 -23.90 26.04
N LYS A 87 -3.89 -23.10 26.33
CA LYS A 87 -2.49 -23.46 26.09
C LYS A 87 -2.06 -24.69 26.91
N LEU A 88 -2.49 -24.78 28.17
CA LEU A 88 -2.19 -25.94 29.04
C LEU A 88 -3.02 -27.17 28.67
N HIS A 89 -4.25 -26.96 28.20
CA HIS A 89 -5.25 -28.00 27.96
C HIS A 89 -5.87 -27.89 26.55
N PRO A 90 -5.08 -28.11 25.48
CA PRO A 90 -5.51 -27.83 24.09
C PRO A 90 -6.67 -28.71 23.60
N ASN A 91 -6.90 -29.86 24.24
CA ASN A 91 -7.97 -30.80 23.89
C ASN A 91 -9.25 -30.61 24.73
N SER A 92 -9.25 -29.67 25.68
CA SER A 92 -10.42 -29.42 26.54
C SER A 92 -11.49 -28.62 25.80
N GLY A 93 -12.75 -28.92 26.07
CA GLY A 93 -13.88 -28.15 25.55
C GLY A 93 -14.00 -26.77 26.23
N LEU A 94 -14.64 -25.83 25.56
CA LEU A 94 -14.78 -24.44 26.03
C LEU A 94 -15.36 -24.33 27.46
N THR A 95 -16.38 -25.12 27.80
CA THR A 95 -16.99 -25.10 29.15
C THR A 95 -15.99 -25.48 30.24
N GLU A 96 -15.12 -26.45 29.96
CA GLU A 96 -14.10 -26.87 30.92
C GLU A 96 -13.00 -25.82 31.05
N LEU A 97 -12.60 -25.19 29.95
CA LEU A 97 -11.63 -24.09 29.96
C LEU A 97 -12.14 -22.88 30.75
N ILE A 98 -13.43 -22.54 30.62
CA ILE A 98 -14.07 -21.49 31.42
C ILE A 98 -14.03 -21.85 32.92
N ARG A 99 -14.39 -23.08 33.28
CA ARG A 99 -14.34 -23.56 34.67
C ARG A 99 -12.93 -23.44 35.25
N LEU A 100 -11.90 -23.87 34.50
CA LEU A 100 -10.50 -23.78 34.92
C LEU A 100 -10.03 -22.32 35.09
N ALA A 101 -10.48 -21.43 34.19
CA ALA A 101 -10.17 -20.01 34.26
C ALA A 101 -10.79 -19.33 35.49
N GLU A 102 -12.03 -19.70 35.87
CA GLU A 102 -12.70 -19.22 37.08
C GLU A 102 -12.05 -19.74 38.37
N GLU A 103 -11.74 -21.04 38.44
CA GLU A 103 -11.19 -21.66 39.66
C GLU A 103 -9.82 -21.12 40.06
N THR A 104 -9.08 -20.56 39.10
CA THR A 104 -7.73 -20.08 39.30
C THR A 104 -7.64 -18.57 39.59
N LEU A 105 -8.76 -17.92 39.92
CA LEU A 105 -8.85 -16.53 40.44
C LEU A 105 -8.12 -16.29 41.79
N ARG A 106 -7.15 -17.12 42.18
CA ARG A 106 -6.35 -16.91 43.39
C ARG A 106 -5.41 -15.70 43.21
N PRO A 107 -5.14 -14.90 44.27
CA PRO A 107 -4.56 -13.55 44.14
C PRO A 107 -3.12 -13.49 43.61
N GLN A 108 -2.44 -14.63 43.45
CA GLN A 108 -1.12 -14.70 42.85
C GLN A 108 -1.18 -15.78 41.78
N GLY A 109 -1.26 -15.37 40.52
CA GLY A 109 -1.25 -16.29 39.39
C GLY A 109 -0.02 -17.21 39.44
N SER A 110 -0.12 -18.40 38.84
CA SER A 110 1.04 -19.27 38.66
C SER A 110 2.16 -18.50 37.93
N ALA A 111 3.43 -18.81 38.23
CA ALA A 111 4.56 -18.17 37.56
C ALA A 111 4.44 -18.23 36.02
N GLY A 112 3.94 -19.36 35.49
CA GLY A 112 3.70 -19.52 34.05
C GLY A 112 2.56 -18.65 33.50
N TYR A 113 1.55 -18.30 34.30
CA TYR A 113 0.52 -17.36 33.87
C TYR A 113 1.07 -15.93 33.81
N LEU A 114 1.85 -15.53 34.82
CA LEU A 114 2.47 -14.21 34.83
C LEU A 114 3.37 -14.02 33.61
N GLU A 115 4.24 -14.99 33.33
CA GLU A 115 5.09 -15.01 32.13
C GLU A 115 4.28 -14.94 30.83
N PHE A 116 3.20 -15.74 30.72
CA PHE A 116 2.30 -15.67 29.56
C PHE A 116 1.62 -14.30 29.41
N SER A 117 1.22 -13.68 30.52
CA SER A 117 0.48 -12.41 30.50
C SER A 117 1.33 -11.20 30.12
N GLU A 118 2.65 -11.27 30.28
CA GLU A 118 3.55 -10.14 30.00
C GLU A 118 3.47 -9.69 28.52
N GLU A 119 3.29 -10.64 27.59
CA GLU A 119 3.16 -10.35 26.15
C GLU A 119 1.98 -9.44 25.82
N TYR A 120 0.93 -9.45 26.64
CA TYR A 120 -0.32 -8.72 26.41
C TYR A 120 -0.43 -7.43 27.23
N LYS A 121 0.60 -7.10 28.03
CA LYS A 121 0.63 -5.86 28.83
C LYS A 121 1.14 -4.70 28.01
N VAL A 122 0.36 -3.63 27.91
CA VAL A 122 0.72 -2.42 27.17
C VAL A 122 1.90 -1.72 27.85
N PRO A 123 3.07 -1.57 27.19
CA PRO A 123 4.16 -0.75 27.71
C PRO A 123 3.74 0.72 27.76
N GLU A 124 4.14 1.45 28.81
CA GLU A 124 3.84 2.89 28.97
C GLU A 124 4.43 3.78 27.84
N HIS A 125 5.31 3.24 27.01
CA HIS A 125 6.10 3.99 26.01
C HIS A 125 5.55 3.97 24.57
N ALA A 126 4.28 3.62 24.36
CA ALA A 126 3.65 3.65 23.02
C ALA A 126 3.41 5.07 22.44
N GLN A 127 4.19 6.08 22.85
CA GLN A 127 4.01 7.49 22.49
C GLN A 127 4.96 7.98 21.40
N TRP A 128 5.20 7.16 20.37
CA TRP A 128 6.01 7.60 19.23
C TRP A 128 5.19 7.62 17.95
N GLY A 129 4.57 8.77 17.70
CA GLY A 129 3.84 9.06 16.47
C GLY A 129 4.51 10.18 15.69
N PHE A 130 4.76 9.96 14.41
CA PHE A 130 4.96 11.06 13.47
C PHE A 130 3.63 11.83 13.35
N ALA A 131 3.61 13.08 13.81
CA ALA A 131 2.50 14.00 13.56
C ALA A 131 2.29 14.14 12.04
N ASN A 132 1.03 14.07 11.59
CA ASN A 132 0.58 14.24 10.19
C ASN A 132 0.82 13.08 9.21
N SER A 133 0.67 11.82 9.65
CA SER A 133 0.89 10.62 8.81
C SER A 133 -0.31 10.13 7.98
N HIS A 134 -1.49 10.75 8.09
CA HIS A 134 -2.75 10.24 7.51
C HIS A 134 -2.80 10.11 5.97
N HIS A 135 -1.81 10.65 5.24
CA HIS A 135 -1.75 10.59 3.77
C HIS A 135 -0.51 9.89 3.21
N LEU A 136 0.32 9.34 4.09
CA LEU A 136 1.60 8.74 3.73
C LEU A 136 1.45 7.23 3.53
N ASP A 137 2.14 6.70 2.54
CA ASP A 137 2.15 5.27 2.29
C ASP A 137 2.96 4.57 3.40
N PRO A 138 2.42 3.52 4.05
CA PRO A 138 3.15 2.78 5.06
C PRO A 138 4.53 2.30 4.61
N ARG A 139 4.69 1.86 3.36
CA ARG A 139 5.97 1.37 2.81
C ARG A 139 6.99 2.50 2.63
N VAL A 140 6.52 3.68 2.24
CA VAL A 140 7.38 4.87 2.15
C VAL A 140 7.80 5.32 3.54
N LEU A 141 6.89 5.33 4.50
CA LEU A 141 7.20 5.63 5.90
C LEU A 141 8.21 4.64 6.48
N GLU A 142 8.07 3.36 6.16
CA GLU A 142 9.02 2.32 6.58
C GLU A 142 10.42 2.57 6.03
N LEU A 143 10.53 2.96 4.77
CA LEU A 143 11.83 3.35 4.20
C LEU A 143 12.40 4.59 4.88
N VAL A 144 11.60 5.64 5.08
CA VAL A 144 12.03 6.86 5.77
C VAL A 144 12.53 6.54 7.17
N TRP A 145 11.82 5.68 7.89
CA TRP A 145 12.20 5.24 9.23
C TRP A 145 13.52 4.48 9.25
N GLN A 146 13.75 3.55 8.32
CA GLN A 146 15.02 2.84 8.22
C GLN A 146 16.22 3.79 8.07
N TYR A 147 16.02 4.93 7.41
CA TYR A 147 17.05 5.99 7.32
C TYR A 147 17.23 6.78 8.61
N GLU A 148 16.14 7.07 9.34
CA GLU A 148 16.20 7.85 10.58
C GLU A 148 16.68 7.03 11.79
N THR A 149 16.50 5.71 11.79
CA THR A 149 16.89 4.81 12.88
C THR A 149 18.07 3.90 12.54
N GLN A 150 18.89 4.27 11.55
CA GLN A 150 20.05 3.47 11.12
C GLN A 150 21.05 3.19 12.25
N GLU A 151 21.11 4.06 13.27
CA GLU A 151 21.94 3.90 14.47
C GLU A 151 21.41 2.82 15.44
N ILE A 152 20.10 2.54 15.39
CA ILE A 152 19.40 1.55 16.25
C ILE A 152 19.33 0.19 15.54
N ASN A 153 19.22 0.23 14.21
CA ASN A 153 19.14 -0.94 13.34
C ASN A 153 20.51 -1.26 12.76
N SER A 154 21.39 -1.87 13.55
CA SER A 154 22.74 -2.32 13.17
C SER A 154 22.74 -3.54 12.22
N TRP A 155 21.76 -3.64 11.33
CA TRP A 155 21.77 -4.64 10.28
C TRP A 155 22.78 -4.16 9.23
N ASP A 156 23.78 -4.98 8.90
CA ASP A 156 24.67 -4.80 7.73
C ASP A 156 23.92 -4.86 6.37
N GLU A 157 22.60 -4.66 6.39
CA GLU A 157 21.69 -4.76 5.25
C GLU A 157 21.33 -3.38 4.72
N PHE A 158 21.10 -3.28 3.42
CA PHE A 158 20.61 -2.06 2.79
C PHE A 158 19.17 -1.77 3.22
N PRO A 159 18.73 -0.49 3.22
CA PRO A 159 17.33 -0.16 3.41
C PRO A 159 16.43 -0.96 2.47
N ARG A 160 15.33 -1.49 3.01
CA ARG A 160 14.44 -2.42 2.32
C ARG A 160 13.14 -1.72 1.92
N PHE A 161 12.65 -2.01 0.73
CA PHE A 161 11.37 -1.49 0.25
C PHE A 161 10.52 -2.63 -0.31
N TYR A 162 9.34 -2.85 0.27
CA TYR A 162 8.43 -3.92 -0.15
C TYR A 162 7.37 -3.38 -1.11
N LEU A 163 7.44 -3.76 -2.38
CA LEU A 163 6.43 -3.35 -3.37
C LEU A 163 5.10 -4.04 -3.12
N ALA A 164 3.99 -3.34 -3.38
CA ALA A 164 2.67 -3.95 -3.29
C ALA A 164 2.48 -5.07 -4.31
N ILE A 165 1.64 -6.04 -3.97
CA ILE A 165 1.26 -7.11 -4.87
C ILE A 165 0.29 -6.52 -5.92
N LEU A 166 0.64 -6.71 -7.19
CA LEU A 166 -0.21 -6.35 -8.31
C LEU A 166 -0.85 -7.62 -8.89
N ASN A 167 -2.10 -7.51 -9.33
CA ASN A 167 -2.78 -8.58 -10.05
C ASN A 167 -2.32 -8.54 -11.51
N GLU A 168 -1.29 -9.31 -11.84
CA GLU A 168 -0.66 -9.33 -13.15
C GLU A 168 -0.60 -10.75 -13.74
N ASP A 169 -0.42 -10.83 -15.06
CA ASP A 169 -0.03 -12.07 -15.73
C ASP A 169 1.41 -12.44 -15.36
N HIS A 170 1.55 -13.46 -14.53
CA HIS A 170 2.83 -13.97 -14.03
C HIS A 170 3.70 -14.65 -15.09
N THR A 171 3.17 -14.91 -16.29
CA THR A 171 3.94 -15.44 -17.42
C THR A 171 4.70 -14.35 -18.17
N ARG A 172 4.40 -13.07 -17.90
CA ARG A 172 5.00 -11.90 -18.55
C ARG A 172 6.05 -11.25 -17.65
N ARG A 173 6.78 -10.27 -18.20
CA ARG A 173 7.71 -9.45 -17.43
C ARG A 173 6.96 -8.70 -16.34
N CYS A 174 7.50 -8.68 -15.12
CA CYS A 174 6.90 -8.01 -13.97
C CYS A 174 6.50 -6.55 -14.30
N ALA A 175 5.24 -6.20 -14.01
CA ALA A 175 4.66 -4.89 -14.24
C ALA A 175 5.42 -3.76 -13.55
N TRP A 176 6.07 -4.06 -12.42
CA TRP A 176 6.89 -3.12 -11.66
C TRP A 176 8.08 -2.57 -12.43
N GLU A 177 8.49 -3.21 -13.52
CA GLU A 177 9.52 -2.69 -14.40
C GLU A 177 9.15 -1.32 -14.97
N ASN A 178 7.88 -1.11 -15.38
CA ASN A 178 7.48 0.11 -16.06
C ASN A 178 7.61 1.37 -15.17
N GLY A 179 7.61 1.19 -13.84
CA GLY A 179 7.83 2.28 -12.88
C GLY A 179 9.25 2.36 -12.29
N PHE A 180 10.16 1.49 -12.74
CA PHE A 180 11.49 1.32 -12.12
C PHE A 180 12.29 2.62 -12.02
N SER A 181 12.39 3.36 -13.13
CA SER A 181 13.17 4.61 -13.20
C SER A 181 12.67 5.66 -12.20
N TYR A 182 11.35 5.75 -12.00
CA TYR A 182 10.73 6.69 -11.07
C TYR A 182 11.00 6.33 -9.61
N ARG A 183 11.03 5.04 -9.26
CA ARG A 183 11.39 4.61 -7.91
C ARG A 183 12.86 4.89 -7.63
N VAL A 184 13.76 4.52 -8.54
CA VAL A 184 15.20 4.82 -8.41
C VAL A 184 15.44 6.32 -8.31
N LEU A 185 14.71 7.14 -9.07
CA LEU A 185 14.78 8.59 -8.97
C LEU A 185 14.32 9.09 -7.60
N GLY A 186 13.16 8.64 -7.12
CA GLY A 186 12.65 8.97 -5.78
C GLY A 186 13.63 8.61 -4.67
N TYR A 187 14.17 7.39 -4.71
CA TYR A 187 15.17 6.92 -3.76
C TYR A 187 16.45 7.75 -3.81
N SER A 188 16.96 8.05 -5.00
CA SER A 188 18.22 8.78 -5.16
C SER A 188 18.08 10.23 -4.69
N ILE A 189 16.96 10.89 -4.99
CA ILE A 189 16.63 12.21 -4.47
C ILE A 189 16.54 12.20 -2.94
N PHE A 190 15.79 11.25 -2.38
CA PHE A 190 15.63 11.13 -0.93
C PHE A 190 16.97 10.88 -0.23
N ASN A 191 17.78 9.95 -0.74
CA ASN A 191 19.10 9.64 -0.21
C ASN A 191 20.04 10.86 -0.28
N ALA A 192 20.05 11.60 -1.40
CA ALA A 192 20.85 12.80 -1.56
C ALA A 192 20.49 13.90 -0.54
N SER A 193 19.22 13.97 -0.12
CA SER A 193 18.77 14.92 0.90
C SER A 193 19.24 14.59 2.33
N ARG A 194 19.76 13.39 2.58
CA ARG A 194 20.25 12.98 3.91
C ARG A 194 21.70 13.43 4.14
N PRO A 195 22.12 13.64 5.41
CA PRO A 195 23.52 13.81 5.77
C PRO A 195 24.37 12.64 5.26
N PRO A 196 25.65 12.86 4.86
CA PRO A 196 26.52 11.80 4.34
C PRO A 196 26.60 10.53 5.21
N SER A 197 26.51 10.67 6.54
CA SER A 197 26.52 9.54 7.49
C SER A 197 25.30 8.63 7.41
N ARG A 198 24.18 9.12 6.88
CA ARG A 198 22.90 8.39 6.74
C ARG A 198 22.57 8.01 5.31
N ARG A 199 23.52 8.19 4.38
CA ARG A 199 23.31 7.82 2.98
C ARG A 199 23.58 6.34 2.78
N SER A 200 22.67 5.66 2.12
CA SER A 200 22.91 4.32 1.60
C SER A 200 23.44 4.38 0.17
N ARG A 201 24.24 3.36 -0.20
CA ARG A 201 24.68 3.14 -1.59
C ARG A 201 23.66 2.35 -2.39
N PHE A 202 22.86 1.54 -1.70
CA PHE A 202 21.89 0.64 -2.32
C PHE A 202 20.57 0.61 -1.55
N ILE A 203 19.51 0.15 -2.20
CA ILE A 203 18.23 -0.19 -1.58
C ILE A 203 17.82 -1.57 -2.10
N ASP A 204 17.35 -2.44 -1.20
CA ASP A 204 16.81 -3.74 -1.58
C ASP A 204 15.30 -3.62 -1.79
N GLU A 205 14.86 -3.71 -3.05
CA GLU A 205 13.44 -3.84 -3.39
C GLU A 205 12.99 -5.30 -3.33
N PHE A 206 11.89 -5.56 -2.64
CA PHE A 206 11.24 -6.86 -2.62
C PHE A 206 9.97 -6.82 -3.46
N VAL A 207 9.89 -7.72 -4.44
CA VAL A 207 8.81 -7.76 -5.43
C VAL A 207 8.32 -9.19 -5.64
N ARG A 208 7.00 -9.37 -5.76
CA ARG A 208 6.44 -10.65 -6.16
C ARG A 208 6.70 -10.88 -7.66
N ARG A 209 7.31 -12.01 -8.01
CA ARG A 209 7.47 -12.48 -9.40
C ARG A 209 6.89 -13.88 -9.49
N GLY A 210 5.70 -13.97 -10.10
CA GLY A 210 4.89 -15.17 -10.10
C GLY A 210 4.57 -15.67 -8.69
N GLY A 211 5.03 -16.88 -8.36
CA GLY A 211 4.78 -17.51 -7.05
C GLY A 211 5.78 -17.17 -5.95
N ARG A 212 6.78 -16.32 -6.20
CA ARG A 212 7.90 -16.09 -5.27
C ARG A 212 8.10 -14.60 -4.99
N ILE A 213 8.68 -14.28 -3.84
CA ILE A 213 9.21 -12.94 -3.55
C ILE A 213 10.68 -12.92 -3.99
N ALA A 214 11.03 -11.97 -4.84
CA ALA A 214 12.38 -11.73 -5.33
C ALA A 214 12.93 -10.44 -4.74
N ARG A 215 14.26 -10.37 -4.61
CA ARG A 215 15.01 -9.20 -4.14
C ARG A 215 15.78 -8.58 -5.31
N ASP A 216 15.63 -7.27 -5.50
CA ASP A 216 16.40 -6.48 -6.46
C ASP A 216 17.22 -5.43 -5.70
N THR A 217 18.55 -5.53 -5.74
CA THR A 217 19.45 -4.54 -5.11
C THR A 217 19.70 -3.38 -6.06
N LEU A 218 19.19 -2.21 -5.71
CA LEU A 218 19.19 -1.02 -6.56
C LEU A 218 20.30 -0.06 -6.16
N ALA A 219 21.15 0.32 -7.11
CA ALA A 219 22.17 1.33 -6.88
C ALA A 219 21.55 2.74 -6.83
N ILE A 220 21.87 3.49 -5.77
CA ILE A 220 21.56 4.91 -5.69
C ILE A 220 22.42 5.68 -6.71
N ARG A 221 21.79 6.64 -7.39
CA ARG A 221 22.40 7.41 -8.47
C ARG A 221 22.92 8.76 -8.00
N ASP A 222 23.89 9.30 -8.73
CA ASP A 222 24.51 10.58 -8.43
C ASP A 222 23.66 11.80 -8.86
N ALA A 223 24.12 12.98 -8.48
CA ALA A 223 23.43 14.24 -8.73
C ALA A 223 23.24 14.57 -10.22
N GLY A 224 24.18 14.16 -11.08
CA GLY A 224 24.09 14.38 -12.53
C GLY A 224 22.95 13.55 -13.12
N TRP A 225 22.93 12.25 -12.81
CA TRP A 225 21.84 11.38 -13.23
C TRP A 225 20.48 11.83 -12.69
N ILE A 226 20.41 12.29 -11.43
CA ILE A 226 19.17 12.84 -10.84
C ILE A 226 18.67 14.03 -11.66
N ALA A 227 19.53 14.99 -11.97
CA ALA A 227 19.16 16.19 -12.74
C ALA A 227 18.68 15.83 -14.15
N ASP A 228 19.36 14.90 -14.83
CA ASP A 228 18.98 14.43 -16.16
C ASP A 228 17.59 13.76 -16.14
N GLN A 229 17.35 12.88 -15.17
CA GLN A 229 16.06 12.18 -15.08
C GLN A 229 14.91 13.10 -14.67
N MET A 230 15.15 14.09 -13.81
CA MET A 230 14.15 15.11 -13.48
C MET A 230 13.79 15.95 -14.70
N THR A 231 14.78 16.35 -15.48
CA THR A 231 14.59 17.10 -16.72
C THR A 231 13.80 16.27 -17.74
N ALA A 232 14.18 15.01 -17.92
CA ALA A 232 13.49 14.09 -18.82
C ALA A 232 12.04 13.83 -18.40
N PHE A 233 11.78 13.62 -17.11
CA PHE A 233 10.41 13.50 -16.59
C PHE A 233 9.57 14.74 -16.88
N TYR A 234 10.11 15.92 -16.61
CA TYR A 234 9.39 17.18 -16.83
C TYR A 234 9.06 17.39 -18.31
N ALA A 235 10.02 17.11 -19.21
CA ALA A 235 9.81 17.16 -20.65
C ALA A 235 8.69 16.20 -21.10
N ARG A 236 8.73 14.95 -20.64
CA ARG A 236 7.70 13.93 -20.92
C ARG A 236 6.32 14.34 -20.42
N LEU A 237 6.23 14.85 -19.19
CA LEU A 237 4.95 15.29 -18.63
C LEU A 237 4.38 16.50 -19.37
N SER A 238 5.24 17.47 -19.71
CA SER A 238 4.84 18.66 -20.47
C SER A 238 4.29 18.26 -21.85
N LEU A 239 4.97 17.34 -22.52
CA LEU A 239 4.55 16.81 -23.81
C LEU A 239 3.17 16.13 -23.77
N VAL A 240 2.84 15.41 -22.69
CA VAL A 240 1.49 14.86 -22.52
C VAL A 240 0.46 15.95 -22.21
N ARG A 241 0.80 16.93 -21.38
CA ARG A 241 -0.09 18.07 -21.05
C ARG A 241 -0.44 18.86 -22.32
N ASP A 242 0.56 19.20 -23.11
CA ASP A 242 0.39 19.94 -24.37
C ASP A 242 -0.45 19.14 -25.37
N ALA A 243 -0.25 17.82 -25.42
CA ALA A 243 -1.02 16.94 -26.28
C ALA A 243 -2.50 16.82 -25.88
N LEU A 244 -2.83 16.88 -24.59
CA LEU A 244 -4.20 16.70 -24.10
C LEU A 244 -4.98 18.03 -23.98
N GLY A 245 -4.27 19.16 -23.88
CA GLY A 245 -4.88 20.48 -23.69
C GLY A 245 -5.50 20.66 -22.30
N GLU A 246 -6.14 21.81 -22.08
CA GLU A 246 -6.58 22.24 -20.75
C GLU A 246 -7.83 21.53 -20.20
N ASN A 247 -8.59 20.84 -21.06
CA ASN A 247 -9.90 20.24 -20.69
C ASN A 247 -9.78 18.81 -20.12
N VAL A 248 -8.58 18.25 -20.00
CA VAL A 248 -8.41 16.86 -19.56
C VAL A 248 -8.49 16.71 -18.05
N THR A 249 -9.19 15.68 -17.57
CA THR A 249 -9.18 15.36 -16.14
C THR A 249 -7.78 14.95 -15.70
N THR A 250 -7.40 15.31 -14.48
CA THR A 250 -6.08 14.98 -13.94
C THR A 250 -5.85 13.47 -13.88
N THR A 251 -6.89 12.68 -13.61
CA THR A 251 -6.83 11.21 -13.66
C THR A 251 -6.47 10.70 -15.05
N ASN A 252 -7.08 11.25 -16.11
CA ASN A 252 -6.79 10.87 -17.48
C ASN A 252 -5.36 11.25 -17.88
N LEU A 253 -4.91 12.45 -17.51
CA LEU A 253 -3.53 12.88 -17.75
C LEU A 253 -2.52 11.83 -17.25
N TRP A 254 -2.64 11.39 -16.00
CA TRP A 254 -1.69 10.45 -15.40
C TRP A 254 -1.82 9.02 -15.94
N ARG A 255 -3.05 8.55 -16.23
CA ARG A 255 -3.25 7.24 -16.88
C ARG A 255 -2.61 7.22 -18.27
N ILE A 256 -2.80 8.30 -19.01
CA ILE A 256 -2.21 8.48 -20.34
C ILE A 256 -0.69 8.53 -20.25
N PHE A 257 -0.14 9.31 -19.31
CA PHE A 257 1.30 9.34 -19.04
C PHE A 257 1.85 7.94 -18.76
N ALA A 258 1.17 7.15 -17.92
CA ALA A 258 1.56 5.78 -17.62
C ALA A 258 1.54 4.87 -18.86
N LEU A 259 0.56 5.04 -19.75
CA LEU A 259 0.50 4.30 -21.01
C LEU A 259 1.63 4.70 -21.96
N CYS A 260 2.03 5.98 -22.00
CA CYS A 260 3.22 6.42 -22.73
C CYS A 260 4.49 5.75 -22.20
N GLU A 261 4.64 5.59 -20.89
CA GLU A 261 5.77 4.87 -20.29
C GLU A 261 5.78 3.38 -20.67
N ILE A 262 4.60 2.76 -20.82
CA ILE A 262 4.47 1.34 -21.15
C ILE A 262 4.75 1.06 -22.63
N TYR A 263 4.17 1.87 -23.52
CA TYR A 263 4.35 1.72 -24.96
C TYR A 263 5.64 2.39 -25.47
N GLY A 264 6.26 3.23 -24.65
CA GLY A 264 7.47 3.99 -24.96
C GLY A 264 7.18 5.25 -25.77
N TRP A 265 8.07 6.24 -25.66
CA TRP A 265 7.92 7.57 -26.26
C TRP A 265 8.30 7.62 -27.75
N GLY A 266 7.90 6.63 -28.54
CA GLY A 266 8.19 6.54 -29.98
C GLY A 266 9.44 5.76 -30.37
N ASP A 267 10.44 5.69 -29.50
CA ASP A 267 11.73 5.08 -29.82
C ASP A 267 11.74 3.54 -29.78
N SER A 268 10.71 2.92 -29.20
CA SER A 268 10.75 1.51 -28.79
C SER A 268 10.31 0.52 -29.88
N GLY A 269 9.90 0.98 -31.07
CA GLY A 269 9.39 0.12 -32.16
C GLY A 269 8.17 -0.73 -31.78
N SER A 270 7.59 -0.52 -30.59
CA SER A 270 6.50 -1.33 -30.07
C SER A 270 5.18 -0.90 -30.74
N PRO A 271 4.39 -1.84 -31.28
CA PRO A 271 3.18 -1.49 -32.00
C PRO A 271 2.17 -0.88 -31.04
N LEU A 272 1.77 0.36 -31.33
CA LEU A 272 0.73 1.04 -30.59
C LEU A 272 -0.61 0.30 -30.75
N PRO A 273 -1.42 0.23 -29.69
CA PRO A 273 -2.77 -0.29 -29.80
C PRO A 273 -3.60 0.58 -30.75
N LYS A 274 -4.58 -0.05 -31.41
CA LYS A 274 -5.52 0.66 -32.28
C LYS A 274 -6.39 1.61 -31.43
N ALA A 275 -6.88 2.69 -32.07
CA ALA A 275 -7.58 3.76 -31.36
C ALA A 275 -8.82 3.30 -30.58
N LYS A 276 -9.64 2.44 -31.19
CA LYS A 276 -10.86 1.91 -30.56
C LYS A 276 -10.57 1.00 -29.35
N PRO A 277 -9.72 -0.04 -29.44
CA PRO A 277 -9.29 -0.83 -28.28
C PRO A 277 -8.71 0.01 -27.14
N PHE A 278 -7.89 1.00 -27.45
CA PHE A 278 -7.25 1.84 -26.44
C PHE A 278 -8.24 2.80 -25.76
N SER A 279 -9.20 3.36 -26.51
CA SER A 279 -10.34 4.10 -25.93
C SER A 279 -11.14 3.21 -24.97
N ARG A 280 -11.43 1.97 -25.37
CA ARG A 280 -12.10 1.00 -24.50
C ARG A 280 -11.29 0.72 -23.23
N PHE A 281 -9.98 0.58 -23.33
CA PHE A 281 -9.15 0.37 -22.15
C PHE A 281 -9.20 1.56 -21.18
N LEU A 282 -9.10 2.81 -21.68
CA LEU A 282 -9.17 4.00 -20.83
C LEU A 282 -10.52 4.13 -20.10
N ASN A 283 -11.61 3.74 -20.76
CA ASN A 283 -12.97 3.86 -20.23
C ASN A 283 -13.40 2.67 -19.37
N PHE A 284 -12.99 1.46 -19.73
CA PHE A 284 -13.53 0.22 -19.16
C PHE A 284 -12.46 -0.71 -18.56
N GLY A 285 -11.17 -0.44 -18.79
CA GLY A 285 -10.06 -1.26 -18.31
C GLY A 285 -9.78 -2.51 -19.14
N TYR A 286 -10.34 -2.64 -20.34
CA TYR A 286 -10.04 -3.74 -21.27
C TYR A 286 -10.21 -3.33 -22.74
N MET A 287 -9.47 -3.98 -23.63
CA MET A 287 -9.40 -3.64 -25.06
C MET A 287 -10.43 -4.37 -25.92
N GLY A 288 -10.78 -5.61 -25.57
CA GLY A 288 -11.69 -6.48 -26.31
C GLY A 288 -13.16 -6.34 -25.91
N ASP A 289 -13.97 -7.35 -26.25
CA ASP A 289 -15.37 -7.47 -25.81
C ASP A 289 -15.49 -8.02 -24.38
N GLN A 290 -14.46 -8.75 -23.94
CA GLN A 290 -14.32 -9.29 -22.59
C GLN A 290 -12.91 -8.98 -22.08
N THR A 291 -12.75 -8.99 -20.75
CA THR A 291 -11.44 -8.84 -20.10
C THR A 291 -10.62 -10.12 -20.30
N ASP A 292 -9.36 -9.96 -20.71
CA ASP A 292 -8.38 -11.05 -20.76
C ASP A 292 -7.15 -10.78 -19.85
N TRP A 293 -6.20 -11.72 -19.84
CA TRP A 293 -4.97 -11.59 -19.07
C TRP A 293 -4.05 -10.46 -19.55
N ALA A 294 -4.11 -10.08 -20.83
CA ALA A 294 -3.33 -8.97 -21.35
C ALA A 294 -3.87 -7.64 -20.81
N ASP A 295 -5.19 -7.49 -20.69
CA ASP A 295 -5.84 -6.33 -20.08
C ASP A 295 -5.52 -6.22 -18.58
N ILE A 296 -5.56 -7.35 -17.86
CA ILE A 296 -5.20 -7.43 -16.43
C ILE A 296 -3.74 -7.00 -16.25
N HIS A 297 -2.83 -7.55 -17.07
CA HIS A 297 -1.42 -7.20 -17.01
C HIS A 297 -1.16 -5.73 -17.36
N LEU A 298 -1.83 -5.17 -18.39
CA LEU A 298 -1.70 -3.76 -18.73
C LEU A 298 -2.19 -2.86 -17.59
N THR A 299 -3.28 -3.25 -16.93
CA THR A 299 -3.77 -2.55 -15.73
C THR A 299 -2.71 -2.57 -14.62
N ALA A 300 -2.07 -3.72 -14.36
CA ALA A 300 -0.98 -3.81 -13.40
C ALA A 300 0.21 -2.91 -13.78
N GLN A 301 0.59 -2.85 -15.07
CA GLN A 301 1.66 -1.96 -15.54
C GLN A 301 1.32 -0.48 -15.31
N VAL A 302 0.09 -0.07 -15.61
CA VAL A 302 -0.38 1.31 -15.34
C VAL A 302 -0.33 1.60 -13.83
N GLN A 303 -0.83 0.69 -13.00
CA GLN A 303 -0.78 0.80 -11.55
C GLN A 303 0.66 0.90 -11.02
N ALA A 304 1.59 0.11 -11.57
CA ALA A 304 3.00 0.14 -11.20
C ALA A 304 3.66 1.50 -11.48
N VAL A 305 3.40 2.09 -12.67
CA VAL A 305 3.92 3.43 -13.01
C VAL A 305 3.34 4.48 -12.05
N LEU A 306 2.01 4.53 -11.92
CA LEU A 306 1.31 5.52 -11.10
C LEU A 306 1.72 5.42 -9.62
N TYR A 307 1.88 4.20 -9.11
CA TYR A 307 2.32 4.01 -7.74
C TYR A 307 3.79 4.39 -7.56
N SER A 308 4.65 4.09 -8.53
CA SER A 308 6.06 4.53 -8.51
C SER A 308 6.19 6.05 -8.49
N LEU A 309 5.34 6.77 -9.24
CA LEU A 309 5.27 8.23 -9.19
C LEU A 309 4.79 8.74 -7.82
N ARG A 310 3.85 8.03 -7.18
CA ARG A 310 3.40 8.37 -5.81
C ARG A 310 4.51 8.14 -4.78
N ILE A 311 5.25 7.03 -4.88
CA ILE A 311 6.41 6.75 -4.03
C ILE A 311 7.41 7.90 -4.15
N MET A 312 7.77 8.25 -5.39
CA MET A 312 8.66 9.39 -5.67
C MET A 312 8.12 10.69 -5.08
N ARG A 313 6.84 11.02 -5.29
CA ARG A 313 6.21 12.23 -4.72
C ARG A 313 6.35 12.28 -3.20
N GLN A 314 6.02 11.18 -2.51
CA GLN A 314 6.07 11.15 -1.05
C GLN A 314 7.50 11.27 -0.53
N LEU A 315 8.45 10.57 -1.15
CA LEU A 315 9.88 10.66 -0.81
C LEU A 315 10.44 12.07 -1.02
N ILE A 316 10.07 12.74 -2.11
CA ILE A 316 10.40 14.14 -2.36
C ILE A 316 9.83 15.04 -1.26
N GLY A 317 8.63 14.73 -0.76
CA GLY A 317 8.00 15.47 0.34
C GLY A 317 8.78 15.46 1.66
N PHE A 318 9.72 14.51 1.84
CA PHE A 318 10.60 14.46 3.01
C PHE A 318 11.94 15.20 2.81
N THR A 319 12.18 15.76 1.63
CA THR A 319 13.44 16.48 1.34
C THR A 319 13.39 17.91 1.90
N THR A 320 14.51 18.37 2.47
CA THR A 320 14.62 19.70 3.10
C THR A 320 15.34 20.72 2.21
N SER A 321 16.06 20.26 1.18
CA SER A 321 16.79 21.09 0.23
C SER A 321 16.01 21.24 -1.07
N ALA A 322 15.54 22.45 -1.37
CA ALA A 322 14.83 22.76 -2.61
C ALA A 322 15.72 23.59 -3.55
N ASN A 323 15.90 23.10 -4.78
CA ASN A 323 16.31 23.92 -5.92
C ASN A 323 15.11 24.11 -6.86
N ASP A 324 15.22 25.00 -7.84
CA ASP A 324 14.10 25.31 -8.76
C ASP A 324 13.54 24.06 -9.46
N LEU A 325 14.40 23.12 -9.83
CA LEU A 325 13.98 21.88 -10.49
C LEU A 325 13.18 20.97 -9.54
N MET A 326 13.58 20.89 -8.27
CA MET A 326 12.87 20.17 -7.20
C MET A 326 11.51 20.80 -6.92
N LEU A 327 11.40 22.12 -6.90
CA LEU A 327 10.12 22.82 -6.73
C LEU A 327 9.18 22.55 -7.91
N LYS A 328 9.68 22.61 -9.15
CA LYS A 328 8.90 22.25 -10.35
C LYS A 328 8.43 20.79 -10.30
N MET A 329 9.29 19.88 -9.82
CA MET A 329 8.95 18.46 -9.68
C MET A 329 7.85 18.24 -8.64
N GLN A 330 7.96 18.91 -7.49
CA GLN A 330 6.93 18.88 -6.45
C GLN A 330 5.61 19.38 -6.99
N ASP A 331 5.59 20.56 -7.62
CA ASP A 331 4.38 21.15 -8.21
C ASP A 331 3.74 20.23 -9.28
N ALA A 332 4.55 19.68 -10.18
CA ALA A 332 4.08 18.72 -11.18
C ALA A 332 3.38 17.52 -10.54
N LEU A 333 3.99 16.92 -9.52
CA LEU A 333 3.48 15.74 -8.81
C LEU A 333 2.34 16.05 -7.84
N MET A 334 2.12 17.31 -7.44
CA MET A 334 0.99 17.69 -6.59
C MET A 334 -0.35 17.41 -7.27
N SER A 335 -0.38 17.47 -8.61
CA SER A 335 -1.54 17.07 -9.41
C SER A 335 -1.78 15.55 -9.39
N LEU A 336 -0.87 14.70 -8.90
CA LEU A 336 -1.08 13.25 -8.86
C LEU A 336 -2.23 12.89 -7.89
N PRO A 337 -3.34 12.29 -8.38
CA PRO A 337 -4.48 11.92 -7.55
C PRO A 337 -4.10 10.93 -6.44
N PRO A 338 -4.92 10.80 -5.38
CA PRO A 338 -4.68 9.81 -4.34
C PRO A 338 -4.79 8.38 -4.89
N LEU A 339 -4.14 7.44 -4.20
CA LEU A 339 -4.01 6.05 -4.67
C LEU A 339 -5.37 5.40 -4.96
N HIS A 340 -6.38 5.64 -4.11
CA HIS A 340 -7.73 5.09 -4.30
C HIS A 340 -8.43 5.64 -5.55
N VAL A 341 -8.01 6.78 -6.12
CA VAL A 341 -8.51 7.30 -7.41
C VAL A 341 -7.75 6.68 -8.58
N LEU A 342 -6.43 6.51 -8.42
CA LEU A 342 -5.55 5.96 -9.46
C LEU A 342 -5.69 4.44 -9.63
N MET A 343 -5.99 3.73 -8.54
CA MET A 343 -6.15 2.28 -8.48
C MET A 343 -7.61 1.83 -8.40
N ARG A 344 -8.56 2.68 -8.81
CA ARG A 344 -9.97 2.32 -8.90
C ARG A 344 -10.17 1.01 -9.62
N SER A 345 -11.11 0.22 -9.14
CA SER A 345 -11.55 -0.99 -9.82
C SER A 345 -12.12 -0.65 -11.20
N ARG A 346 -12.07 -1.62 -12.10
CA ARG A 346 -12.68 -1.50 -13.43
C ARG A 346 -14.16 -1.09 -13.40
N PHE A 347 -14.88 -1.51 -12.37
CA PHE A 347 -16.30 -1.20 -12.20
C PHE A 347 -16.51 0.28 -11.87
N GLU A 348 -15.63 0.85 -11.05
CA GLU A 348 -15.63 2.29 -10.75
C GLU A 348 -15.25 3.11 -11.98
N MET A 349 -14.33 2.63 -12.83
CA MET A 349 -13.95 3.36 -14.06
C MET A 349 -15.09 3.45 -15.08
N ALA A 350 -15.86 2.37 -15.23
CA ALA A 350 -16.94 2.29 -16.23
C ALA A 350 -18.09 3.28 -15.98
N ASN A 351 -18.23 3.78 -14.75
CA ASN A 351 -19.29 4.72 -14.37
C ASN A 351 -18.92 6.20 -14.58
N GLU A 352 -17.67 6.52 -14.92
CA GLU A 352 -17.19 7.92 -14.99
C GLU A 352 -17.06 8.49 -16.40
N TYR A 353 -17.02 7.65 -17.45
CA TYR A 353 -16.66 8.12 -18.79
C TYR A 353 -17.78 7.96 -19.82
N LEU A 354 -18.33 9.13 -20.21
CA LEU A 354 -19.06 9.35 -21.44
C LEU A 354 -18.18 10.21 -22.36
N THR A 355 -17.46 9.58 -23.30
CA THR A 355 -17.34 9.94 -24.74
C THR A 355 -16.09 9.31 -25.37
N GLU A 356 -16.25 8.71 -26.56
CA GLU A 356 -15.19 8.00 -27.30
C GLU A 356 -14.12 8.95 -27.92
N ASP A 357 -14.39 10.25 -27.96
CA ASP A 357 -13.68 11.23 -28.79
C ASP A 357 -12.27 11.58 -28.26
N ALA A 358 -12.10 11.71 -26.95
CA ALA A 358 -10.83 12.10 -26.31
C ALA A 358 -9.70 11.07 -26.51
N ALA A 359 -10.04 9.78 -26.56
CA ALA A 359 -9.06 8.73 -26.79
C ALA A 359 -8.59 8.71 -28.26
N GLY A 360 -9.51 8.90 -29.22
CA GLY A 360 -9.17 8.98 -30.64
C GLY A 360 -8.21 10.14 -30.93
N GLU A 361 -8.47 11.29 -30.32
CA GLU A 361 -7.59 12.46 -30.39
C GLU A 361 -6.23 12.21 -29.74
N PHE A 362 -6.19 11.60 -28.55
CA PHE A 362 -4.94 11.20 -27.91
C PHE A 362 -4.11 10.28 -28.79
N LEU A 363 -4.65 9.19 -29.36
CA LEU A 363 -3.84 8.29 -30.20
C LEU A 363 -3.34 8.96 -31.46
N LYS A 364 -4.13 9.87 -32.05
CA LYS A 364 -3.71 10.64 -33.21
C LYS A 364 -2.49 11.50 -32.87
N ARG A 365 -2.52 12.18 -31.71
CA ARG A 365 -1.42 13.02 -31.21
C ARG A 365 -0.25 12.20 -30.70
N TYR A 366 -0.47 11.08 -30.00
CA TYR A 366 0.57 10.13 -29.62
C TYR A 366 1.34 9.62 -30.84
N LYS A 367 0.66 9.27 -31.93
CA LYS A 367 1.31 8.88 -33.18
C LYS A 367 2.15 10.00 -33.80
N GLN A 368 1.90 11.26 -33.44
CA GLN A 368 2.76 12.40 -33.79
C GLN A 368 3.93 12.55 -32.82
N LEU A 369 3.74 12.22 -31.54
CA LEU A 369 4.80 12.19 -30.51
C LEU A 369 5.77 11.01 -30.70
N ALA A 370 5.31 9.94 -31.35
CA ALA A 370 6.06 8.73 -31.63
C ALA A 370 6.79 8.73 -32.99
N ARG A 371 6.84 9.87 -33.67
CA ARG A 371 7.58 10.12 -34.91
C ARG A 371 8.64 11.18 -34.65
#